data_AF-A0A9P1HCS0-F1
#
_entry.id   AF-A0A9P1HCS0-F1
#
_cell.length_a   1.000
_cell.length_b   1.000
_cell.length_c   1.000
_cell.angle_alpha   90.00
_cell.angle_beta   90.00
_cell.angle_gamma   90.00
#
_symmetry.space_group_name_H-M   'P 1'
#
loop_
_entity.id
_entity.type
_entity.pdbx_description
1 polymer ?
#
loop_
_entity_poly.entity_id
_entity_poly.type
_entity_poly.pdbx_seq_one_letter_code
_entity_poly.pdbx_strand_id
1 'polypeptide(L)'
;MPLTILTNDQVKSILENLTLAQLDGFQRNLSKALHEYSTDVKAVQDGTYHQPQRTSYGNPQTGATTLFMPSVGPAGMGVKGKSMRTRTQMHKGPSQLAKRPRGQPF
;
A
#
# COMPACT_ATOMS: atom_id res chain seq x y z
N MET A 1 -5.01 -4.25 26.43
CA MET A 1 -5.51 -5.27 25.47
C MET A 1 -4.34 -6.02 24.90
N PRO A 2 -4.34 -7.36 24.88
CA PRO A 2 -3.26 -8.16 24.28
C PRO A 2 -3.27 -8.04 22.75
N LEU A 3 -2.10 -8.18 22.12
CA LEU A 3 -1.98 -8.26 20.67
C LEU A 3 -2.62 -9.55 20.15
N THR A 4 -3.62 -9.43 19.28
CA THR A 4 -4.23 -10.59 18.61
C THR A 4 -3.51 -10.83 17.29
N ILE A 5 -2.98 -12.04 17.10
CA ILE A 5 -2.28 -12.46 15.89
C ILE A 5 -3.15 -13.51 15.18
N LEU A 6 -3.47 -13.27 13.92
CA LEU A 6 -4.17 -14.23 13.06
C LEU A 6 -3.16 -14.95 12.17
N THR A 7 -3.06 -16.28 12.30
CA THR A 7 -2.21 -17.11 11.44
C THR A 7 -2.86 -17.32 10.06
N ASN A 8 -2.09 -17.82 9.10
CA ASN A 8 -2.60 -18.12 7.76
C ASN A 8 -3.75 -19.15 7.80
N ASP A 9 -3.65 -20.18 8.64
CA ASP A 9 -4.69 -21.21 8.76
C ASP A 9 -5.97 -20.66 9.38
N GLN A 10 -5.84 -19.76 10.37
CA GLN A 10 -6.98 -19.07 10.96
C GLN A 10 -7.65 -18.14 9.95
N VAL A 11 -6.89 -17.36 9.19
CA VAL A 11 -7.41 -16.51 8.12
C VAL A 11 -8.12 -17.36 7.06
N LYS A 12 -7.51 -18.47 6.64
CA LYS A 12 -8.10 -19.41 5.68
C LYS A 12 -9.43 -19.96 6.19
N SER A 13 -9.46 -20.46 7.42
CA SER A 13 -10.68 -20.97 8.05
C SER A 13 -11.79 -19.92 8.13
N ILE A 14 -11.45 -18.67 8.48
CA ILE A 14 -12.42 -17.57 8.48
C ILE A 14 -13.01 -17.33 7.09
N LEU A 15 -12.17 -17.33 6.05
CA LEU A 15 -12.61 -17.10 4.67
C LEU A 15 -13.44 -18.25 4.11
N GLU A 16 -13.09 -19.50 4.43
CA GLU A 16 -13.83 -20.69 3.99
C GLU A 16 -15.19 -20.83 4.67
N ASN A 17 -15.31 -20.34 5.91
CA ASN A 17 -16.54 -20.40 6.70
C ASN A 17 -17.33 -19.08 6.70
N LEU A 18 -17.03 -18.17 5.77
CA LEU A 18 -17.70 -16.87 5.71
C LEU A 18 -19.16 -17.05 5.28
N THR A 19 -20.09 -16.68 6.15
CA THR A 19 -21.52 -16.72 5.84
C THR A 19 -21.91 -15.57 4.91
N LEU A 20 -23.01 -15.75 4.15
CA LEU A 20 -23.55 -14.69 3.29
C LEU A 20 -23.89 -13.41 4.07
N ALA A 21 -24.42 -13.56 5.29
CA ALA A 21 -24.73 -12.42 6.16
C ALA A 21 -23.48 -11.65 6.58
N GLN A 22 -22.37 -12.34 6.89
CA GLN A 22 -21.10 -11.70 7.22
C GLN A 22 -20.48 -11.01 6.00
N LEU A 23 -20.55 -11.64 4.82
CA LEU A 23 -20.07 -11.04 3.58
C LEU A 23 -20.85 -9.76 3.24
N ASP A 24 -22.17 -9.80 3.34
CA ASP A 24 -23.02 -8.64 3.12
C ASP A 24 -22.76 -7.53 4.16
N GLY A 25 -22.56 -7.90 5.43
CA GLY A 25 -22.11 -6.97 6.47
C GLY A 25 -20.77 -6.31 6.13
N PHE A 26 -19.80 -7.09 5.64
CA PHE A 26 -18.50 -6.57 5.20
C PHE A 26 -18.64 -5.59 4.03
N GLN A 27 -19.41 -5.94 3.01
CA GLN A 27 -19.63 -5.07 1.84
C GLN A 27 -20.31 -3.75 2.23
N ARG A 28 -21.35 -3.80 3.07
CA ARG A 28 -22.03 -2.60 3.57
C ARG A 28 -21.09 -1.70 4.37
N ASN A 29 -20.30 -2.28 5.27
CA ASN A 29 -19.33 -1.52 6.06
C ASN A 29 -18.25 -0.87 5.18
N LEU A 30 -17.73 -1.60 4.20
CA LEU A 30 -16.74 -1.07 3.26
C LEU A 30 -17.33 0.06 2.40
N SER A 31 -18.53 -0.13 1.86
CA SER A 31 -19.24 0.88 1.07
C SER A 31 -19.47 2.16 1.88
N LYS A 32 -19.95 2.03 3.12
CA LYS A 32 -20.16 3.14 4.04
C LYS A 32 -18.86 3.89 4.32
N ALA A 33 -17.78 3.18 4.68
CA ALA A 33 -16.49 3.81 4.97
C ALA A 33 -15.91 4.56 3.75
N LEU A 34 -16.06 4.00 2.54
CA LEU A 34 -15.65 4.66 1.30
C LEU A 34 -16.51 5.89 0.99
N HIS A 35 -17.81 5.81 1.22
CA HIS A 35 -18.72 6.93 1.05
C HIS A 35 -18.34 8.08 1.98
N GLU A 36 -18.24 7.80 3.29
CA GLU A 36 -17.86 8.78 4.31
C GLU A 36 -16.50 9.43 4.01
N TYR A 37 -15.48 8.64 3.67
CA TYR A 37 -14.18 9.18 3.28
C TYR A 37 -14.27 10.13 2.08
N SER A 38 -15.18 9.86 1.14
CA SER A 38 -15.30 10.61 -0.12
C SER A 38 -16.16 11.87 0.00
N THR A 39 -17.14 11.88 0.90
CA THR A 39 -18.13 12.97 1.01
C THR A 39 -17.99 13.80 2.28
N ASP A 40 -17.40 13.26 3.35
CA ASP A 40 -17.26 13.95 4.62
C ASP A 40 -15.96 14.78 4.66
N VAL A 41 -16.02 15.94 4.01
CA VAL A 41 -14.92 16.91 3.93
C VAL A 41 -14.49 17.39 5.33
N LYS A 42 -15.39 17.39 6.32
CA LYS A 42 -15.08 17.82 7.69
C LYS A 42 -14.26 16.77 8.43
N ALA A 43 -14.60 15.50 8.27
CA ALA A 43 -13.86 14.39 8.87
C ALA A 43 -12.44 14.23 8.30
N VAL A 44 -12.17 14.76 7.09
CA VAL A 44 -10.80 14.85 6.55
C VAL A 44 -10.04 16.04 7.14
N GLN A 45 -10.71 17.17 7.37
CA GLN A 45 -10.10 18.40 7.91
C GLN A 45 -9.74 18.30 9.40
N ASP A 46 -10.56 17.61 10.20
CA ASP A 46 -10.32 17.40 11.63
C ASP A 46 -9.39 16.20 11.93
N GLY A 47 -8.99 15.46 10.90
CA GLY A 47 -8.08 14.32 11.00
C GLY A 47 -8.76 12.99 11.39
N THR A 48 -10.08 12.95 11.49
CA THR A 48 -10.85 11.72 11.75
C THR A 48 -10.59 10.65 10.68
N TYR A 49 -10.49 11.08 9.41
CA TYR A 49 -10.03 10.29 8.29
C TYR A 49 -8.71 10.85 7.78
N HIS A 50 -7.65 10.04 7.85
CA HIS A 50 -6.33 10.44 7.37
C HIS A 50 -5.67 9.29 6.60
N GLN A 51 -5.31 9.55 5.34
CA GLN A 51 -4.61 8.58 4.48
C GLN A 51 -3.25 9.17 4.06
N PRO A 52 -2.20 9.02 4.90
CA PRO A 52 -0.87 9.49 4.55
C PRO A 52 -0.35 8.87 3.26
N GLN A 53 0.62 9.53 2.64
CA GLN A 53 1.33 8.97 1.50
C GLN A 53 1.97 7.63 1.85
N ARG A 54 1.87 6.67 0.92
CA ARG A 54 2.49 5.35 1.07
C ARG A 54 4.00 5.52 1.09
N THR A 55 4.68 4.80 1.99
CA THR A 55 6.15 4.81 2.06
C THR A 55 6.72 3.54 1.45
N SER A 56 7.79 3.66 0.68
CA SER A 56 8.49 2.53 0.07
C SER A 56 9.89 2.38 0.65
N TYR A 57 10.30 1.14 0.85
CA TYR A 57 11.64 0.79 1.31
C TYR A 57 12.23 -0.29 0.41
N GLY A 58 13.32 0.03 -0.29
CA GLY A 58 14.07 -0.92 -1.08
C GLY A 58 15.13 -1.63 -0.22
N ASN A 59 15.16 -2.96 -0.27
CA ASN A 59 16.21 -3.77 0.34
C ASN A 59 17.30 -4.08 -0.72
N PRO A 60 18.51 -3.50 -0.61
CA PRO A 60 19.57 -3.70 -1.60
C PRO A 60 20.09 -5.14 -1.67
N GLN A 61 20.03 -5.88 -0.56
CA GLN A 61 20.54 -7.26 -0.49
C GLN A 61 19.58 -8.26 -1.15
N THR A 62 18.28 -8.06 -0.96
CA THR A 62 17.27 -9.00 -1.48
C THR A 62 16.63 -8.52 -2.79
N GLY A 63 16.86 -7.27 -3.19
CA GLY A 63 16.20 -6.63 -4.33
C GLY A 63 14.70 -6.43 -4.15
N ALA A 64 14.18 -6.60 -2.93
CA ALA A 64 12.77 -6.47 -2.62
C ALA A 64 12.40 -5.03 -2.28
N THR A 65 11.27 -4.55 -2.78
CA THR A 65 10.67 -3.27 -2.39
C THR A 65 9.47 -3.54 -1.51
N THR A 66 9.50 -3.03 -0.28
CA THR A 66 8.37 -3.09 0.65
C THR A 66 7.61 -1.79 0.64
N LEU A 67 6.31 -1.86 0.41
CA LEU A 67 5.38 -0.74 0.43
C LEU A 67 4.56 -0.79 1.71
N PHE A 68 4.56 0.31 2.46
CA PHE A 68 3.73 0.51 3.64
C PHE A 68 2.59 1.47 3.31
N MET A 69 1.40 1.09 3.74
CA MET A 69 0.15 1.77 3.38
C MET A 69 -0.61 2.08 4.68
N PRO A 70 -0.31 3.21 5.34
CA PRO A 70 -1.02 3.64 6.55
C PRO A 70 -2.38 4.26 6.21
N SER A 71 -3.34 4.10 7.11
CA SER A 71 -4.66 4.73 7.06
C SER A 71 -5.24 4.87 8.45
N VAL A 72 -6.00 5.94 8.68
CA VAL A 72 -6.70 6.27 9.93
C VAL A 72 -8.17 6.49 9.64
N GLY A 73 -9.02 5.97 10.50
CA GLY A 73 -10.45 6.23 10.52
C GLY A 73 -11.01 6.18 11.95
N PRO A 74 -12.33 6.35 12.12
CA PRO A 74 -12.99 6.37 13.43
C PRO A 74 -12.73 5.13 14.30
N ALA A 75 -12.53 3.97 13.67
CA ALA A 75 -12.26 2.71 14.36
C ALA A 75 -10.78 2.54 14.78
N GLY A 76 -9.89 3.44 14.36
CA GLY A 76 -8.46 3.42 14.68
C GLY A 76 -7.55 3.51 13.46
N MET A 77 -6.28 3.14 13.65
CA MET A 77 -5.25 3.14 12.62
C MET A 77 -4.95 1.74 12.11
N GLY A 78 -4.75 1.62 10.79
CA GLY A 78 -4.33 0.39 10.12
C GLY A 78 -3.13 0.63 9.22
N VAL A 79 -2.21 -0.34 9.14
CA VAL A 79 -1.07 -0.30 8.21
C VAL A 79 -0.97 -1.62 7.47
N LYS A 80 -0.94 -1.56 6.13
CA LYS A 80 -0.64 -2.73 5.29
C LYS A 80 0.80 -2.66 4.78
N GLY A 81 1.60 -3.67 5.12
CA GLY A 81 2.91 -3.91 4.52
C GLY A 81 2.80 -4.92 3.38
N LYS A 82 3.39 -4.63 2.22
CA LYS A 82 3.50 -5.56 1.09
C LYS A 82 4.91 -5.51 0.51
N SER A 83 5.61 -6.64 0.49
CA SER A 83 6.90 -6.76 -0.19
C SER A 83 6.72 -7.34 -1.58
N MET A 84 7.36 -6.73 -2.57
CA MET A 84 7.38 -7.17 -3.95
C MET A 84 8.80 -7.20 -4.47
N ARG A 85 9.16 -8.26 -5.18
CA ARG A 85 10.42 -8.32 -5.94
C ARG A 85 10.10 -7.97 -7.38
N THR A 86 10.60 -6.84 -7.85
CA THR A 86 10.58 -6.55 -9.28
C THR A 86 11.65 -7.42 -9.92
N ARG A 87 11.29 -8.30 -10.86
CA ARG A 87 12.28 -8.94 -11.71
C ARG A 87 12.83 -7.84 -12.63
N THR A 88 13.93 -7.21 -12.24
CA THR A 88 14.62 -6.26 -13.10
C THR A 88 15.08 -7.04 -14.33
N GLN A 89 14.31 -7.03 -15.41
CA GLN A 89 14.89 -7.27 -16.72
C GLN A 89 15.87 -6.12 -16.91
N MET A 90 17.16 -6.42 -16.83
CA MET A 90 18.20 -5.50 -17.28
C MET A 90 18.00 -5.29 -18.78
N HIS A 91 17.12 -4.36 -19.16
CA HIS A 91 17.17 -3.80 -20.50
C HIS A 91 18.46 -2.99 -20.55
N LYS A 92 19.55 -3.62 -21.03
CA LYS A 92 20.74 -2.90 -21.49
C LYS A 92 20.29 -2.05 -22.69
N GLY A 93 19.84 -0.83 -22.41
CA GLY A 93 19.69 0.19 -23.45
C GLY A 93 21.03 0.41 -24.14
N PRO A 94 21.06 0.67 -25.46
CA PRO A 94 22.30 0.76 -26.20
C PRO A 94 23.18 1.86 -25.61
N SER A 95 24.46 1.51 -25.46
CA SER A 95 25.59 2.33 -25.02
C SER A 95 25.39 3.81 -25.37
N GLN A 96 25.37 4.68 -24.35
CA GLN A 96 25.39 6.12 -24.58
C GLN A 96 26.70 6.46 -25.32
N LEU A 97 26.56 6.77 -26.61
CA LEU A 97 27.61 7.29 -27.46
C LEU A 97 28.24 8.51 -26.76
N ALA A 98 29.54 8.41 -26.47
CA ALA A 98 30.31 9.48 -25.83
C ALA A 98 30.11 10.81 -26.58
N LYS A 99 29.52 11.80 -25.91
CA LYS A 99 29.41 13.17 -26.43
C LYS A 99 30.81 13.79 -26.43
N ARG A 100 31.43 13.91 -27.62
CA ARG A 100 32.64 14.72 -27.84
C ARG A 100 32.36 16.19 -27.51
N PRO A 101 33.20 16.90 -26.74
CA PRO A 101 33.06 18.34 -26.57
C PRO A 101 33.51 19.07 -27.84
N ARG A 102 32.60 19.86 -28.44
CA ARG A 102 32.92 20.84 -29.48
C ARG A 102 33.14 22.20 -28.83
N GLY A 103 34.32 22.78 -29.03
CA GLY A 103 34.55 24.22 -28.93
C GLY A 103 35.73 24.64 -28.07
N GLN A 104 36.89 24.86 -28.69
CA GLN A 104 37.80 25.93 -28.32
C GLN A 104 38.07 26.76 -29.58
N PRO A 105 37.89 28.09 -29.56
CA PRO A 105 38.39 28.96 -30.61
C PRO A 105 39.84 29.39 -30.33
N PHE A 106 40.54 29.77 -31.40
CA PHE A 106 41.90 30.32 -31.43
C PHE A 106 42.05 31.59 -30.58
#